data_AF-A0A2E2EB36-F1
#
_entry.id   AF-A0A2E2EB36-F1
#
_cell.length_a   1.000
_cell.length_b   1.000
_cell.length_c   1.000
_cell.angle_alpha   90.00
_cell.angle_beta   90.00
_cell.angle_gamma   90.00
#
_symmetry.space_group_name_H-M   'P 1'
#
loop_
_entity.id
_entity.type
_entity.pdbx_description
1 polymer ?
#
loop_
_entity_poly.entity_id
_entity_poly.type
_entity_poly.pdbx_seq_one_letter_code
_entity_poly.pdbx_strand_id
1 'polypeptide(L)'
;MKLSLLVIFLFFSFNSFSECECIAISDNRELLRQQAQTASECKNILIADYLKMFESNKICQNKEKEYSYKWSCHSAPAIKNFQDQKVTCEDLKKEIENFSAVERTLGVIMAVDELHEQINVLAGSKSAYDSPCQRQNENNILSEFIEEDSVVSLEIKLQDQNSLEEALKKLMPETGKIPGDVLDQIEHGSFSFSLLNDNNWLDYENGGSGDDIGKTHGLKFTFVKAIDGIGYNLRIEYQSELNTNFLDPINKNFWLDNDGNYHVDQYFIEENIFKFLLEKEKSGDAFYWNFGGGVQQLNKEDGEGTLGILSALGSQARFHEQMVRLKPGSARLYNNLGQLGSQQGVFLEAGVGKRSSLYQDQKNRVYVENYVEARYSPEVTGASYLGTEAGVYYARALTQNSAVRLGLGYQGSAYEDGSSQKGRFILVEIGGKSYKVSFRYEQTYESADYLNALPEDFADKLGQKSVSTSTGTLDRDKYKALDEGIWRLQITKNF
;
A
#
# COMPACT_ATOMS: atom_id res chain seq x y z
N MET A 1 3.80 -64.16 13.54
CA MET A 1 4.37 -63.80 12.21
C MET A 1 3.26 -63.64 11.15
N LYS A 2 2.22 -62.84 11.45
CA LYS A 2 1.08 -62.52 10.58
C LYS A 2 0.52 -61.16 10.99
N LEU A 3 1.28 -60.09 10.76
CA LEU A 3 0.79 -58.71 10.91
C LEU A 3 1.66 -57.70 10.13
N SER A 4 2.19 -58.10 8.98
CA SER A 4 3.10 -57.26 8.17
C SER A 4 2.67 -57.09 6.71
N LEU A 5 1.51 -57.62 6.31
CA LEU A 5 1.02 -57.52 4.93
C LEU A 5 -0.17 -56.57 4.74
N LEU A 6 -0.82 -56.09 5.81
CA LEU A 6 -2.03 -55.26 5.70
C LEU A 6 -1.74 -53.73 5.66
N VAL A 7 -0.52 -53.30 6.00
CA VAL A 7 -0.16 -51.87 6.01
C VAL A 7 0.37 -51.37 4.65
N ILE A 8 0.77 -52.28 3.76
CA ILE A 8 1.29 -51.91 2.43
C ILE A 8 0.16 -51.54 1.45
N PHE A 9 -1.08 -51.98 1.70
CA PHE A 9 -2.22 -51.62 0.83
C PHE A 9 -2.90 -50.28 1.16
N LEU A 10 -2.55 -49.62 2.28
CA LEU A 10 -3.07 -48.29 2.63
C LEU A 10 -2.18 -47.12 2.14
N PHE A 11 -1.02 -47.42 1.52
CA PHE A 11 -0.12 -46.41 0.95
C PHE A 11 -0.05 -46.41 -0.59
N PHE A 12 -0.85 -47.25 -1.25
CA PHE A 12 -1.07 -47.18 -2.71
C PHE A 12 -2.50 -46.71 -3.00
N SER A 13 -2.84 -45.49 -2.56
CA SER A 13 -3.83 -44.72 -3.31
C SER A 13 -3.20 -44.46 -4.69
N PHE A 14 -3.62 -45.25 -5.68
CA PHE A 14 -3.36 -44.94 -7.08
C PHE A 14 -3.86 -43.50 -7.32
N ASN A 15 -2.94 -42.54 -7.33
CA ASN A 15 -3.19 -41.26 -7.98
C ASN A 15 -3.35 -41.61 -9.46
N SER A 16 -4.60 -41.88 -9.86
CA SER A 16 -4.98 -41.86 -11.26
C SER A 16 -4.85 -40.40 -11.69
N PHE A 17 -3.63 -39.98 -12.02
CA PHE A 17 -3.36 -38.65 -12.56
C PHE A 17 -4.22 -38.50 -13.81
N SER A 18 -5.15 -37.55 -13.78
CA SER A 18 -5.88 -37.15 -14.98
C SER A 18 -4.87 -36.49 -15.92
N GLU A 19 -4.57 -37.13 -17.05
CA GLU A 19 -3.80 -36.50 -18.12
C GLU A 19 -4.74 -35.51 -18.83
N CYS A 20 -4.51 -34.22 -18.60
CA CYS A 20 -5.21 -33.14 -19.30
C CYS A 20 -4.47 -32.82 -20.59
N GLU A 21 -5.23 -32.73 -21.69
CA GLU A 21 -4.71 -32.30 -22.98
C GLU A 21 -5.19 -30.87 -23.30
N CYS A 22 -4.23 -29.99 -23.52
CA CYS A 22 -4.40 -28.56 -23.75
C CYS A 22 -4.20 -28.26 -25.22
N ILE A 23 -5.21 -27.70 -25.91
CA ILE A 23 -5.12 -27.43 -27.35
C ILE A 23 -5.54 -25.99 -27.67
N ALA A 24 -4.61 -25.18 -28.17
CA ALA A 24 -4.93 -23.86 -28.71
C ALA A 24 -5.20 -23.95 -30.21
N ILE A 25 -6.32 -23.39 -30.70
CA ILE A 25 -6.68 -23.41 -32.12
C ILE A 25 -6.99 -21.99 -32.61
N SER A 26 -6.46 -21.60 -33.76
CA SER A 26 -6.81 -20.35 -34.44
C SER A 26 -7.00 -20.62 -35.93
N ASP A 27 -8.08 -20.12 -36.52
CA ASP A 27 -8.38 -20.29 -37.95
C ASP A 27 -8.31 -21.76 -38.42
N ASN A 28 -8.82 -22.69 -37.62
CA ASN A 28 -8.75 -24.15 -37.83
C ASN A 28 -7.31 -24.71 -37.87
N ARG A 29 -6.31 -23.99 -37.37
CA ARG A 29 -4.94 -24.48 -37.18
C ARG A 29 -4.64 -24.64 -35.70
N GLU A 30 -4.06 -25.79 -35.35
CA GLU A 30 -3.51 -26.02 -34.01
C GLU A 30 -2.26 -25.15 -33.82
N LEU A 31 -2.29 -24.30 -32.80
CA LEU A 31 -1.17 -23.44 -32.42
C LEU A 31 -0.30 -24.12 -31.36
N LEU A 32 -0.94 -24.84 -30.43
CA LEU A 32 -0.28 -25.48 -29.30
C LEU A 32 -1.01 -26.76 -28.91
N ARG A 33 -0.25 -27.80 -28.58
CA ARG A 33 -0.73 -29.00 -27.86
C ARG A 33 0.24 -29.38 -26.76
N GLN A 34 -0.23 -29.40 -25.52
CA GLN A 34 0.56 -29.83 -24.35
C GLN A 34 -0.26 -30.69 -23.39
N GLN A 35 0.43 -31.48 -22.59
CA GLN A 35 -0.17 -32.26 -21.50
C GLN A 35 -0.01 -31.49 -20.18
N ALA A 36 -1.00 -31.56 -19.31
CA ALA A 36 -1.03 -30.95 -17.98
C ALA A 36 -1.61 -31.94 -16.95
N GLN A 37 -1.24 -31.78 -15.68
CA GLN A 37 -1.77 -32.62 -14.60
C GLN A 37 -3.16 -32.18 -14.15
N THR A 38 -3.48 -30.90 -14.36
CA THR A 38 -4.76 -30.30 -13.96
C THR A 38 -5.31 -29.35 -15.02
N ALA A 39 -6.62 -29.10 -14.99
CA ALA A 39 -7.26 -28.09 -15.85
C ALA A 39 -6.70 -26.68 -15.60
N SER A 40 -6.33 -26.37 -14.34
CA SER A 40 -5.74 -25.08 -13.99
C SER A 40 -4.35 -24.90 -14.61
N GLU A 41 -3.52 -25.94 -14.57
CA GLU A 41 -2.20 -25.93 -15.21
C GLU A 41 -2.34 -25.82 -16.73
N CYS A 42 -3.32 -26.50 -17.31
CA CYS A 42 -3.65 -26.43 -18.72
C CYS A 42 -4.03 -25.00 -19.16
N LYS A 43 -4.84 -24.32 -18.34
CA LYS A 43 -5.19 -22.91 -18.53
C LYS A 43 -3.94 -22.01 -18.46
N ASN A 44 -3.06 -22.23 -17.50
CA ASN A 44 -1.83 -21.45 -17.35
C ASN A 44 -0.85 -21.63 -18.52
N ILE A 45 -0.68 -22.88 -19.00
CA ILE A 45 0.15 -23.18 -20.18
C ILE A 45 -0.40 -22.48 -21.42
N LEU A 46 -1.71 -22.56 -21.63
CA LEU A 46 -2.36 -21.91 -22.76
C LEU A 46 -2.17 -20.39 -22.68
N ILE A 47 -2.39 -19.76 -21.52
CA ILE A 47 -2.17 -18.32 -21.32
C ILE A 47 -0.71 -17.91 -21.58
N ALA A 48 0.26 -18.63 -21.03
CA ALA A 48 1.68 -18.31 -21.15
C ALA A 48 2.21 -18.38 -22.59
N ASP A 49 1.81 -19.40 -23.35
CA ASP A 49 2.19 -19.53 -24.76
C ASP A 49 1.52 -18.45 -25.62
N TYR A 50 0.29 -18.08 -25.25
CA TYR A 50 -0.47 -17.04 -25.92
C TYR A 50 0.12 -15.65 -25.71
N LEU A 51 0.64 -15.35 -24.51
CA LEU A 51 1.39 -14.14 -24.22
C LEU A 51 2.62 -14.03 -25.13
N LYS A 52 3.41 -15.10 -25.27
CA LYS A 52 4.57 -15.13 -26.19
C LYS A 52 4.18 -14.87 -27.65
N MET A 53 3.02 -15.39 -28.07
CA MET A 53 2.50 -15.13 -29.43
C MET A 53 2.03 -13.69 -29.60
N PHE A 54 1.41 -13.10 -28.57
CA PHE A 54 0.97 -11.70 -28.55
C PHE A 54 2.16 -10.74 -28.60
N GLU A 55 3.17 -10.94 -27.73
CA GLU A 55 4.40 -10.14 -27.68
C GLU A 55 5.19 -10.17 -29.00
N SER A 56 5.16 -11.31 -29.69
CA SER A 56 5.82 -11.45 -31.00
C SER A 56 5.00 -10.89 -32.18
N ASN A 57 3.88 -10.18 -31.92
CA ASN A 57 2.94 -9.67 -32.92
C ASN A 57 2.40 -10.74 -33.91
N LYS A 58 2.43 -12.02 -33.52
CA LYS A 58 1.98 -13.14 -34.35
C LYS A 58 0.46 -13.33 -34.31
N ILE A 59 -0.21 -12.78 -33.30
CA ILE A 59 -1.67 -12.79 -33.12
C ILE A 59 -2.19 -11.38 -32.82
N CYS A 60 -3.50 -11.14 -33.00
CA CYS A 60 -4.18 -9.89 -32.68
C CYS A 60 -3.81 -8.62 -33.46
N GLN A 61 -3.47 -8.75 -34.75
CA GLN A 61 -3.33 -7.59 -35.65
C GLN A 61 -4.68 -6.92 -36.01
N ASN A 62 -5.80 -7.64 -35.85
CA ASN A 62 -7.14 -7.11 -36.01
C ASN A 62 -7.90 -7.26 -34.68
N LYS A 63 -8.44 -6.16 -34.17
CA LYS A 63 -9.12 -6.07 -32.86
C LYS A 63 -10.35 -6.96 -32.76
N GLU A 64 -11.03 -7.22 -33.88
CA GLU A 64 -12.26 -8.02 -33.93
C GLU A 64 -11.99 -9.53 -34.15
N LYS A 65 -10.72 -9.95 -34.25
CA LYS A 65 -10.40 -11.35 -34.52
C LYS A 65 -10.67 -12.20 -33.27
N GLU A 66 -11.56 -13.18 -33.41
CA GLU A 66 -11.87 -14.16 -32.37
C GLU A 66 -10.85 -15.30 -32.36
N TYR A 67 -10.48 -15.74 -31.16
CA TYR A 67 -9.65 -16.92 -30.95
C TYR A 67 -10.38 -17.93 -30.09
N SER A 68 -10.24 -19.21 -30.43
CA SER A 68 -10.97 -20.30 -29.76
C SER A 68 -9.97 -21.26 -29.13
N TYR A 69 -9.96 -21.38 -27.81
CA TYR A 69 -9.16 -22.42 -27.16
C TYR A 69 -10.06 -23.56 -26.69
N LYS A 70 -9.47 -24.76 -26.72
CA LYS A 70 -10.11 -25.99 -26.30
C LYS A 70 -9.22 -26.70 -25.31
N TRP A 71 -9.73 -27.03 -24.15
CA TRP A 71 -9.03 -27.91 -23.23
C TRP A 71 -9.94 -29.05 -22.84
N SER A 72 -9.33 -30.20 -22.54
CA SER A 72 -10.08 -31.35 -22.07
C SER A 72 -9.22 -32.21 -21.15
N CYS A 73 -9.77 -32.48 -19.96
CA CYS A 73 -9.14 -33.27 -18.94
C CYS A 73 -9.82 -34.63 -18.84
N HIS A 74 -9.07 -35.72 -18.94
CA HIS A 74 -9.65 -37.06 -18.95
C HIS A 74 -8.96 -37.94 -17.93
N SER A 75 -9.77 -38.68 -17.19
CA SER A 75 -9.38 -39.96 -16.61
C SER A 75 -9.81 -41.03 -17.63
N ALA A 76 -8.86 -41.82 -18.12
CA ALA A 76 -9.09 -42.79 -19.21
C ALA A 76 -10.28 -43.74 -18.94
N PRO A 77 -10.96 -44.30 -19.97
CA PRO A 77 -11.12 -43.87 -21.35
C PRO A 77 -12.56 -43.36 -21.56
N ALA A 78 -12.83 -42.10 -21.19
CA ALA A 78 -14.11 -41.45 -21.45
C ALA A 78 -14.01 -40.52 -22.68
N ILE A 79 -15.14 -40.35 -23.37
CA ILE A 79 -15.33 -39.51 -24.56
C ILE A 79 -14.76 -38.11 -24.32
N LYS A 80 -13.95 -37.61 -25.27
CA LYS A 80 -13.30 -36.30 -25.15
C LYS A 80 -14.29 -35.16 -25.29
N ASN A 81 -14.79 -34.63 -24.18
CA ASN A 81 -15.60 -33.42 -24.15
C ASN A 81 -14.68 -32.22 -24.00
N PHE A 82 -14.43 -31.50 -25.08
CA PHE A 82 -13.71 -30.24 -25.06
C PHE A 82 -14.61 -29.13 -24.57
N GLN A 83 -14.12 -28.31 -23.65
CA GLN A 83 -14.73 -27.02 -23.39
C GLN A 83 -14.17 -26.01 -24.38
N ASP A 84 -15.07 -25.44 -25.18
CA ASP A 84 -14.75 -24.39 -26.14
C ASP A 84 -14.98 -23.04 -25.47
N GLN A 85 -13.95 -22.21 -25.43
CA GLN A 85 -14.09 -20.82 -25.04
C GLN A 85 -13.53 -19.92 -26.14
N LYS A 86 -14.34 -18.92 -26.51
CA LYS A 86 -13.97 -17.88 -27.47
C LYS A 86 -13.58 -16.62 -26.72
N VAL A 87 -12.48 -16.01 -27.11
CA VAL A 87 -12.00 -14.75 -26.53
C VAL A 87 -11.60 -13.82 -27.66
N THR A 88 -12.01 -12.55 -27.57
CA THR A 88 -11.64 -11.52 -28.54
C THR A 88 -10.27 -10.93 -28.19
N CYS A 89 -9.59 -10.34 -29.17
CA CYS A 89 -8.33 -9.62 -28.90
C CYS A 89 -8.48 -8.47 -27.90
N GLU A 90 -9.68 -7.90 -27.78
CA GLU A 90 -9.95 -6.83 -26.83
C GLU A 90 -10.10 -7.35 -25.39
N ASP A 91 -10.77 -8.48 -25.21
CA ASP A 91 -10.85 -9.18 -23.91
C ASP A 91 -9.46 -9.64 -23.47
N LEU A 92 -8.67 -10.17 -24.40
CA LEU A 92 -7.29 -10.56 -24.20
C LEU A 92 -6.41 -9.37 -23.81
N LYS A 93 -6.55 -8.23 -24.51
CA LYS A 93 -5.77 -7.04 -24.17
C LYS A 93 -6.08 -6.56 -22.75
N LYS A 94 -7.34 -6.60 -22.31
CA LYS A 94 -7.74 -6.27 -20.93
C LYS A 94 -7.15 -7.23 -19.90
N GLU A 95 -7.16 -8.54 -20.17
CA GLU A 95 -6.52 -9.52 -19.27
C GLU A 95 -4.99 -9.39 -19.26
N ILE A 96 -4.35 -9.08 -20.39
CA ILE A 96 -2.91 -8.83 -20.50
C ILE A 96 -2.52 -7.53 -19.79
N GLU A 97 -3.34 -6.47 -19.85
CA GLU A 97 -3.12 -5.26 -19.08
C GLU A 97 -3.14 -5.56 -17.56
N ASN A 98 -4.09 -6.41 -17.12
CA ASN A 98 -4.14 -6.92 -15.75
C ASN A 98 -2.93 -7.82 -15.40
N PHE A 99 -2.44 -8.64 -16.33
CA PHE A 99 -1.29 -9.53 -16.14
C PHE A 99 0.06 -8.81 -16.22
N SER A 100 0.17 -7.73 -17.01
CA SER A 100 1.37 -6.89 -17.12
C SER A 100 1.67 -6.13 -15.82
N ALA A 101 0.67 -5.95 -14.96
CA ALA A 101 0.85 -5.48 -13.60
C ALA A 101 1.59 -6.55 -12.76
N VAL A 102 1.24 -7.83 -12.94
CA VAL A 102 1.89 -8.98 -12.31
C VAL A 102 3.29 -9.24 -12.89
N GLU A 103 3.50 -9.08 -14.20
CA GLU A 103 4.83 -9.18 -14.82
C GLU A 103 5.76 -8.05 -14.42
N ARG A 104 5.25 -6.83 -14.19
CA ARG A 104 6.07 -5.76 -13.60
C ARG A 104 6.48 -6.12 -12.16
N THR A 105 5.63 -6.83 -11.41
CA THR A 105 6.00 -7.41 -10.11
C THR A 105 7.05 -8.53 -10.26
N LEU A 106 6.95 -9.39 -11.29
CA LEU A 106 7.94 -10.44 -11.60
C LEU A 106 9.28 -9.87 -12.13
N GLY A 107 9.26 -8.76 -12.87
CA GLY A 107 10.47 -8.06 -13.32
C GLY A 107 11.30 -7.53 -12.15
N VAL A 108 10.65 -7.18 -11.04
CA VAL A 108 11.36 -6.86 -9.80
C VAL A 108 11.91 -8.11 -9.10
N ILE A 109 11.26 -9.28 -9.22
CA ILE A 109 11.83 -10.56 -8.76
C ILE A 109 13.12 -10.89 -9.53
N MET A 110 13.18 -10.61 -10.83
CA MET A 110 14.40 -10.78 -11.63
C MET A 110 15.51 -9.79 -11.23
N ALA A 111 15.15 -8.54 -10.89
CA ALA A 111 16.11 -7.56 -10.36
C ALA A 111 16.63 -7.96 -8.96
N VAL A 112 15.83 -8.68 -8.18
CA VAL A 112 16.25 -9.26 -6.88
C VAL A 112 17.20 -10.45 -7.07
N ASP A 113 17.06 -11.25 -8.12
CA ASP A 113 18.03 -12.30 -8.48
C ASP A 113 19.37 -11.71 -8.95
N GLU A 114 19.35 -10.62 -9.72
CA GLU A 114 20.55 -9.90 -10.14
C GLU A 114 21.25 -9.21 -8.94
N LEU A 115 20.47 -8.68 -7.99
CA LEU A 115 20.96 -8.17 -6.71
C LEU A 115 21.51 -9.30 -5.82
N HIS A 116 20.91 -10.50 -5.85
CA HIS A 116 21.38 -11.68 -5.14
C HIS A 116 22.75 -12.15 -5.67
N GLU A 117 22.95 -12.13 -6.99
CA GLU A 117 24.22 -12.47 -7.63
C GLU A 117 25.31 -11.44 -7.27
N GLN A 118 25.00 -10.15 -7.27
CA GLN A 118 25.93 -9.09 -6.85
C GLN A 118 26.28 -9.16 -5.35
N ILE A 119 25.32 -9.49 -4.49
CA ILE A 119 25.55 -9.69 -3.05
C ILE A 119 26.43 -10.91 -2.79
N ASN A 120 26.26 -12.01 -3.55
CA ASN A 120 27.11 -13.20 -3.42
C ASN A 120 28.55 -12.97 -3.91
N VAL A 121 28.74 -12.10 -4.90
CA VAL A 121 30.07 -11.64 -5.36
C VAL A 121 30.74 -10.75 -4.30
N LEU A 122 29.98 -9.92 -3.58
CA LEU A 122 30.49 -9.06 -2.50
C LEU A 122 30.74 -9.81 -1.18
N ALA A 123 29.99 -10.88 -0.90
CA ALA A 123 30.01 -11.59 0.38
C ALA A 123 31.02 -12.76 0.46
N GLY A 124 32.06 -12.75 -0.37
CA GLY A 124 33.05 -13.82 -0.55
C GLY A 124 33.32 -14.67 0.70
N SER A 125 32.59 -15.77 0.86
CA SER A 125 32.92 -16.85 1.79
C SER A 125 32.07 -18.08 1.52
N LYS A 126 32.77 -19.22 1.45
CA LYS A 126 32.25 -20.57 1.27
C LYS A 126 31.26 -20.94 2.37
N SER A 127 30.10 -21.46 1.99
CA SER A 127 29.15 -22.11 2.89
C SER A 127 29.79 -23.32 3.58
N ALA A 128 29.75 -23.34 4.91
CA ALA A 128 30.09 -24.51 5.71
C ALA A 128 28.88 -24.91 6.58
N TYR A 129 28.39 -26.12 6.28
CA TYR A 129 27.81 -27.15 7.16
C TYR A 129 26.58 -26.87 8.05
N ASP A 130 25.52 -27.63 7.71
CA ASP A 130 24.90 -28.70 8.53
C ASP A 130 25.00 -28.61 10.06
N SER A 131 23.84 -28.50 10.72
CA SER A 131 23.68 -28.85 12.14
C SER A 131 22.21 -29.19 12.49
N PRO A 132 21.94 -30.29 13.24
CA PRO A 132 20.64 -30.92 13.40
C PRO A 132 19.84 -30.40 14.62
N CYS A 133 19.55 -29.10 14.66
CA CYS A 133 18.72 -28.47 15.71
C CYS A 133 17.38 -27.91 15.20
N GLN A 134 16.78 -28.54 14.18
CA GLN A 134 15.44 -28.25 13.69
C GLN A 134 14.48 -29.37 14.12
N ARG A 135 13.83 -29.22 15.30
CA ARG A 135 12.51 -29.84 15.60
C ARG A 135 11.93 -29.58 17.00
N GLN A 136 12.57 -28.83 17.90
CA GLN A 136 12.11 -28.75 19.30
C GLN A 136 11.51 -27.42 19.79
N ASN A 137 11.40 -26.39 18.96
CA ASN A 137 10.88 -25.07 19.43
C ASN A 137 9.60 -24.57 18.77
N GLU A 138 8.92 -25.37 17.94
CA GLU A 138 7.65 -24.95 17.30
C GLU A 138 6.38 -25.44 18.02
N ASN A 139 6.50 -26.33 19.02
CA ASN A 139 5.33 -26.93 19.68
C ASN A 139 5.13 -26.56 21.17
N ASN A 140 6.00 -25.74 21.79
CA ASN A 140 5.92 -25.46 23.25
C ASN A 140 5.34 -24.07 23.62
N ILE A 141 4.88 -23.27 22.66
CA ILE A 141 4.26 -21.96 22.94
C ILE A 141 2.74 -21.97 22.68
N LEU A 142 2.17 -23.10 22.22
CA LEU A 142 0.79 -23.19 21.71
C LEU A 142 -0.16 -24.07 22.54
N SER A 143 0.21 -24.48 23.76
CA SER A 143 -0.64 -25.34 24.60
C SER A 143 -0.95 -24.83 26.01
N GLU A 144 -0.61 -23.58 26.34
CA GLU A 144 -1.13 -22.91 27.54
C GLU A 144 -1.94 -21.70 27.06
N PHE A 145 -3.01 -21.36 27.78
CA PHE A 145 -4.03 -20.34 27.45
C PHE A 145 -5.24 -20.83 26.65
N ILE A 146 -5.96 -21.80 27.25
CA ILE A 146 -7.43 -21.81 27.22
C ILE A 146 -7.89 -21.89 28.68
N GLU A 147 -8.27 -20.74 29.24
CA GLU A 147 -9.29 -20.69 30.30
C GLU A 147 -10.26 -19.54 29.97
N GLU A 148 -11.54 -19.83 30.16
CA GLU A 148 -12.72 -19.06 29.79
C GLU A 148 -12.93 -17.78 30.63
N ASP A 149 -13.69 -16.87 30.01
CA ASP A 149 -14.52 -15.81 30.60
C ASP A 149 -13.85 -14.58 31.25
N SER A 150 -13.76 -13.50 30.47
CA SER A 150 -14.52 -12.27 30.77
C SER A 150 -14.43 -11.27 29.61
N VAL A 151 -15.55 -11.01 28.95
CA VAL A 151 -15.67 -9.92 27.97
C VAL A 151 -15.69 -8.60 28.73
N VAL A 152 -14.57 -7.88 28.73
CA VAL A 152 -14.52 -6.49 29.18
C VAL A 152 -14.94 -5.60 28.00
N SER A 153 -16.17 -5.11 28.02
CA SER A 153 -16.62 -4.10 27.07
C SER A 153 -15.95 -2.76 27.38
N LEU A 154 -15.02 -2.32 26.53
CA LEU A 154 -14.47 -0.97 26.58
C LEU A 154 -15.35 -0.05 25.72
N GLU A 155 -16.24 0.72 26.36
CA GLU A 155 -17.07 1.72 25.69
C GLU A 155 -16.33 3.07 25.67
N ILE A 156 -15.75 3.45 24.54
CA ILE A 156 -15.18 4.78 24.32
C ILE A 156 -16.25 5.62 23.59
N LYS A 157 -16.88 6.57 24.28
CA LYS A 157 -17.83 7.52 23.68
C LYS A 157 -17.09 8.76 23.19
N LEU A 158 -16.88 8.86 21.88
CA LEU A 158 -16.45 10.09 21.23
C LEU A 158 -17.68 10.71 20.57
N GLN A 159 -18.22 11.78 21.16
CA GLN A 159 -19.47 12.39 20.70
C GLN A 159 -19.23 13.61 19.79
N ASP A 160 -18.07 14.24 19.85
CA ASP A 160 -17.73 15.43 19.07
C ASP A 160 -16.21 15.66 18.93
N GLN A 161 -15.83 16.63 18.08
CA GLN A 161 -14.46 17.07 17.84
C GLN A 161 -13.74 17.48 19.13
N ASN A 162 -14.43 18.16 20.05
CA ASN A 162 -13.86 18.59 21.33
C ASN A 162 -13.49 17.39 22.22
N SER A 163 -14.29 16.33 22.22
CA SER A 163 -14.03 15.10 22.95
C SER A 163 -12.83 14.34 22.40
N LEU A 164 -12.66 14.35 21.07
CA LEU A 164 -11.48 13.81 20.40
C LEU A 164 -10.24 14.65 20.72
N GLU A 165 -10.35 15.98 20.60
CA GLU A 165 -9.27 16.91 20.92
C GLU A 165 -8.82 16.77 22.39
N GLU A 166 -9.75 16.64 23.34
CA GLU A 166 -9.44 16.38 24.75
C GLU A 166 -8.76 15.02 24.96
N ALA A 167 -9.23 13.96 24.29
CA ALA A 167 -8.62 12.63 24.38
C ALA A 167 -7.19 12.64 23.80
N LEU A 168 -7.00 13.31 22.66
CA LEU A 168 -5.70 13.49 22.03
C LEU A 168 -4.78 14.37 22.88
N LYS A 169 -5.26 15.48 23.46
CA LYS A 169 -4.48 16.32 24.40
C LYS A 169 -4.06 15.57 25.66
N LYS A 170 -4.83 14.57 26.12
CA LYS A 170 -4.44 13.70 27.24
C LYS A 170 -3.34 12.72 26.85
N LEU A 171 -3.39 12.17 25.64
CA LEU A 171 -2.38 11.26 25.11
C LEU A 171 -1.11 12.01 24.64
N MET A 172 -1.27 13.26 24.23
CA MET A 172 -0.26 14.14 23.63
C MET A 172 -0.40 15.55 24.22
N PRO A 173 0.03 15.78 25.46
CA PRO A 173 -0.09 17.09 26.10
C PRO A 173 0.71 18.16 25.34
N GLU A 174 0.24 19.40 25.39
CA GLU A 174 0.82 20.58 24.72
C GLU A 174 2.31 20.82 25.04
N THR A 175 2.84 20.17 26.08
CA THR A 175 4.27 20.18 26.43
C THR A 175 5.15 19.39 25.46
N GLY A 176 4.57 18.69 24.47
CA GLY A 176 5.29 17.92 23.45
C GLY A 176 6.00 16.67 24.00
N LYS A 177 5.83 16.37 25.29
CA LYS A 177 6.31 15.14 25.90
C LYS A 177 5.13 14.20 26.05
N ILE A 178 5.09 13.14 25.22
CA ILE A 178 4.27 11.98 25.52
C ILE A 178 4.74 11.51 26.91
N PRO A 179 3.86 11.40 27.92
CA PRO A 179 4.29 10.99 29.25
C PRO A 179 4.93 9.60 29.13
N GLY A 180 6.25 9.51 29.31
CA GLY A 180 6.98 8.24 29.22
C GLY A 180 6.35 7.19 30.13
N ASP A 181 5.89 7.63 31.29
CA ASP A 181 5.20 6.83 32.30
C ASP A 181 3.89 6.19 31.82
N VAL A 182 3.17 6.83 30.89
CA VAL A 182 1.91 6.27 30.32
C VAL A 182 2.25 5.20 29.29
N LEU A 183 3.31 5.38 28.51
CA LEU A 183 3.74 4.43 27.50
C LEU A 183 4.46 3.21 28.13
N ASP A 184 5.24 3.42 29.18
CA ASP A 184 5.99 2.36 29.86
C ASP A 184 5.08 1.41 30.68
N GLN A 185 3.81 1.77 30.90
CA GLN A 185 2.79 0.90 31.51
C GLN A 185 2.07 -0.01 30.50
N ILE A 186 2.33 0.16 29.21
CA ILE A 186 1.61 -0.55 28.16
C ILE A 186 2.41 -1.79 27.78
N GLU A 187 2.30 -2.85 28.59
CA GLU A 187 2.83 -4.17 28.20
C GLU A 187 2.13 -4.67 26.93
N HIS A 188 2.89 -5.39 26.09
CA HIS A 188 2.44 -6.02 24.85
C HIS A 188 1.86 -5.01 23.83
N GLY A 189 2.45 -3.81 23.80
CA GLY A 189 2.05 -2.72 22.92
C GLY A 189 3.14 -2.30 21.94
N SER A 190 2.76 -1.53 20.94
CA SER A 190 3.69 -0.76 20.12
C SER A 190 3.14 0.62 19.82
N PHE A 191 4.04 1.59 19.75
CA PHE A 191 3.75 2.95 19.30
C PHE A 191 4.59 3.26 18.08
N SER A 192 3.95 3.75 17.02
CA SER A 192 4.61 4.21 15.80
C SER A 192 4.30 5.67 15.55
N PHE A 193 5.32 6.38 15.08
CA PHE A 193 5.21 7.71 14.51
C PHE A 193 5.77 7.68 13.09
N SER A 194 5.02 8.23 12.14
CA SER A 194 5.44 8.35 10.75
C SER A 194 5.34 9.79 10.29
N LEU A 195 6.32 10.22 9.51
CA LEU A 195 6.35 11.47 8.77
C LEU A 195 6.31 11.15 7.29
N LEU A 196 5.47 11.85 6.54
CA LEU A 196 5.37 11.81 5.09
C LEU A 196 5.86 13.14 4.54
N ASN A 197 6.68 13.09 3.50
CA ASN A 197 7.20 14.28 2.84
C ASN A 197 7.50 13.97 1.36
N ASP A 198 7.02 14.80 0.44
CA ASP A 198 7.28 14.77 -1.00
C ASP A 198 8.57 15.50 -1.39
N ASN A 199 9.23 16.15 -0.43
CA ASN A 199 10.39 16.97 -0.71
C ASN A 199 11.47 16.16 -1.42
N ASN A 200 11.77 16.60 -2.63
CA ASN A 200 12.81 16.02 -3.44
C ASN A 200 14.16 16.48 -2.88
N TRP A 201 14.68 15.75 -1.89
CA TRP A 201 15.95 16.06 -1.24
C TRP A 201 17.13 16.20 -2.24
N LEU A 202 17.00 15.65 -3.45
CA LEU A 202 17.97 15.75 -4.54
C LEU A 202 17.85 17.04 -5.35
N ASP A 203 16.74 17.78 -5.26
CA ASP A 203 16.50 19.03 -6.00
C ASP A 203 16.81 20.30 -5.18
N TYR A 204 17.57 20.15 -4.09
CA TYR A 204 18.05 21.25 -3.24
C TYR A 204 18.80 22.33 -4.05
N GLU A 205 19.40 21.98 -5.19
CA GLU A 205 20.19 22.90 -6.02
C GLU A 205 19.36 23.79 -6.96
N ASN A 206 18.11 23.42 -7.32
CA ASN A 206 17.28 24.20 -8.27
C ASN A 206 16.16 25.02 -7.62
N GLY A 207 16.24 25.26 -6.30
CA GLY A 207 15.29 26.15 -5.63
C GLY A 207 13.88 25.57 -5.48
N GLY A 208 13.75 24.24 -5.37
CA GLY A 208 12.50 23.58 -5.00
C GLY A 208 11.38 23.75 -6.02
N SER A 209 11.70 23.86 -7.32
CA SER A 209 10.73 24.23 -8.36
C SER A 209 9.53 23.29 -8.51
N GLY A 210 9.60 22.05 -7.99
CA GLY A 210 8.49 21.10 -7.88
C GLY A 210 8.12 20.66 -6.46
N ASP A 211 8.58 21.37 -5.44
CA ASP A 211 8.31 21.08 -4.01
C ASP A 211 6.85 21.46 -3.66
N ASP A 212 6.13 20.58 -2.96
CA ASP A 212 4.80 20.80 -2.38
C ASP A 212 3.61 20.94 -3.35
N ILE A 213 3.53 20.09 -4.39
CA ILE A 213 2.31 19.95 -5.23
C ILE A 213 1.72 18.56 -5.03
N GLY A 214 0.39 18.46 -5.06
CA GLY A 214 -0.30 17.18 -4.94
C GLY A 214 -0.23 16.69 -3.51
N LYS A 215 0.19 15.45 -3.25
CA LYS A 215 0.25 14.92 -1.88
C LYS A 215 1.63 15.17 -1.27
N THR A 216 1.71 16.09 -0.32
CA THR A 216 2.98 16.69 0.07
C THR A 216 3.48 16.20 1.43
N HIS A 217 2.79 16.62 2.47
CA HIS A 217 3.17 16.41 3.85
C HIS A 217 2.17 15.50 4.54
N GLY A 218 2.64 14.80 5.57
CA GLY A 218 1.73 14.04 6.41
C GLY A 218 2.39 13.56 7.68
N LEU A 219 1.54 13.20 8.63
CA LEU A 219 1.96 12.58 9.85
C LEU A 219 0.98 11.49 10.24
N LYS A 220 1.49 10.49 10.94
CA LYS A 220 0.68 9.37 11.41
C LYS A 220 1.17 8.87 12.74
N PHE A 221 0.24 8.72 13.67
CA PHE A 221 0.44 8.09 14.96
C PHE A 221 -0.33 6.79 14.97
N THR A 222 0.33 5.72 15.39
CA THR A 222 -0.33 4.41 15.50
C THR A 222 0.03 3.80 16.83
N PHE A 223 -0.99 3.42 17.58
CA PHE A 223 -0.86 2.67 18.80
C PHE A 223 -1.50 1.30 18.59
N VAL A 224 -0.77 0.23 18.88
CA VAL A 224 -1.26 -1.15 18.79
C VAL A 224 -1.10 -1.80 20.15
N LYS A 225 -2.13 -2.47 20.65
CA LYS A 225 -2.09 -3.24 21.90
C LYS A 225 -2.71 -4.61 21.69
N ALA A 226 -1.98 -5.67 22.06
CA ALA A 226 -2.56 -7.00 22.13
C ALA A 226 -3.64 -7.06 23.22
N ILE A 227 -4.78 -7.68 22.92
CA ILE A 227 -5.85 -7.95 23.88
C ILE A 227 -5.63 -9.36 24.42
N ASP A 228 -5.23 -9.42 25.68
CA ASP A 228 -4.88 -10.67 26.36
C ASP A 228 -6.05 -11.66 26.34
N GLY A 229 -5.72 -12.95 26.17
CA GLY A 229 -6.67 -14.06 26.23
C GLY A 229 -7.52 -14.29 24.98
N ILE A 230 -7.58 -13.36 24.01
CA ILE A 230 -8.43 -13.51 22.81
C ILE A 230 -7.66 -13.55 21.48
N GLY A 231 -6.39 -13.15 21.47
CA GLY A 231 -5.54 -13.19 20.26
C GLY A 231 -5.95 -12.17 19.19
N TYR A 232 -6.40 -11.00 19.65
CA TYR A 232 -6.71 -9.82 18.82
C TYR A 232 -5.81 -8.67 19.24
N ASN A 233 -5.58 -7.70 18.36
CA ASN A 233 -5.01 -6.42 18.77
C ASN A 233 -6.04 -5.30 18.56
N LEU A 234 -5.98 -4.30 19.43
CA LEU A 234 -6.61 -3.02 19.25
C LEU A 234 -5.59 -2.06 18.64
N ARG A 235 -5.93 -1.44 17.51
CA ARG A 235 -5.15 -0.39 16.86
C ARG A 235 -5.91 0.93 16.94
N ILE A 236 -5.25 1.97 17.43
CA ILE A 236 -5.73 3.35 17.42
C ILE A 236 -4.80 4.13 16.51
N GLU A 237 -5.37 4.87 15.56
CA GLU A 237 -4.61 5.59 14.56
C GLU A 237 -5.13 7.01 14.39
N TYR A 238 -4.21 7.96 14.35
CA TYR A 238 -4.47 9.31 13.86
C TYR A 238 -3.53 9.57 12.69
N GLN A 239 -4.08 10.04 11.58
CA GLN A 239 -3.35 10.36 10.36
C GLN A 239 -3.81 11.73 9.88
N SER A 240 -2.85 12.55 9.44
CA SER A 240 -3.11 13.82 8.76
C SER A 240 -2.28 13.84 7.48
N GLU A 241 -2.90 14.10 6.34
CA GLU A 241 -2.26 14.20 5.04
C GLU A 241 -2.64 15.52 4.36
N LEU A 242 -1.66 16.21 3.78
CA LEU A 242 -1.82 17.46 3.10
C LEU A 242 -1.79 17.25 1.59
N ASN A 243 -2.86 17.69 0.92
CA ASN A 243 -2.94 17.76 -0.53
C ASN A 243 -2.99 19.22 -0.95
N THR A 244 -2.19 19.62 -1.95
CA THR A 244 -2.02 21.02 -2.32
C THR A 244 -2.08 21.23 -3.83
N ASN A 245 -2.43 22.45 -4.23
CA ASN A 245 -2.31 22.93 -5.59
C ASN A 245 -1.90 24.41 -5.61
N PHE A 246 -1.04 24.78 -6.56
CA PHE A 246 -0.65 26.18 -6.78
C PHE A 246 -1.41 26.82 -7.93
N LEU A 247 -1.66 28.12 -7.80
CA LEU A 247 -2.11 28.96 -8.91
C LEU A 247 -0.91 29.27 -9.83
N ASP A 248 -0.67 28.42 -10.83
CA ASP A 248 0.26 28.58 -11.97
C ASP A 248 1.74 28.93 -11.63
N PRO A 249 2.73 28.11 -12.01
CA PRO A 249 4.14 28.42 -11.82
C PRO A 249 4.65 29.69 -12.54
N ILE A 250 3.85 30.34 -13.42
CA ILE A 250 4.37 31.38 -14.33
C ILE A 250 3.99 32.84 -14.01
N ASN A 251 3.01 33.19 -13.17
CA ASN A 251 2.79 34.65 -12.94
C ASN A 251 1.97 35.04 -11.69
N LYS A 252 2.62 35.83 -10.81
CA LYS A 252 2.09 36.74 -9.76
C LYS A 252 1.83 36.22 -8.34
N ASN A 253 1.85 34.91 -8.07
CA ASN A 253 1.60 34.41 -6.70
C ASN A 253 2.89 34.11 -5.92
N PHE A 254 4.06 34.29 -6.54
CA PHE A 254 5.35 34.23 -5.85
C PHE A 254 5.83 35.64 -5.56
N TRP A 255 6.13 35.94 -4.30
CA TRP A 255 6.80 37.18 -3.93
C TRP A 255 7.95 36.93 -2.97
N LEU A 256 8.96 37.79 -3.03
CA LEU A 256 10.09 37.77 -2.11
C LEU A 256 9.83 38.79 -1.00
N ASP A 257 10.04 38.39 0.24
CA ASP A 257 10.14 39.37 1.33
C ASP A 257 11.52 40.04 1.37
N ASN A 258 11.69 40.99 2.30
CA ASN A 258 12.95 41.73 2.46
C ASN A 258 14.13 40.84 2.87
N ASP A 259 13.86 39.66 3.43
CA ASP A 259 14.86 38.70 3.88
C ASP A 259 15.21 37.68 2.77
N GLY A 260 14.56 37.78 1.60
CA GLY A 260 14.80 36.92 0.45
C GLY A 260 14.04 35.60 0.51
N ASN A 261 13.01 35.48 1.33
CA ASN A 261 12.17 34.28 1.40
C ASN A 261 11.08 34.34 0.34
N TYR A 262 10.86 33.22 -0.33
CA TYR A 262 9.76 33.07 -1.29
C TYR A 262 8.47 32.82 -0.53
N HIS A 263 7.45 33.60 -0.80
CA HIS A 263 6.09 33.37 -0.34
C HIS A 263 5.23 32.93 -1.51
N VAL A 264 4.30 32.01 -1.27
CA VAL A 264 3.39 31.52 -2.31
C VAL A 264 1.99 31.24 -1.77
N ASP A 265 0.99 31.68 -2.52
CA ASP A 265 -0.41 31.34 -2.27
C ASP A 265 -0.69 29.89 -2.70
N GLN A 266 -1.26 29.10 -1.79
CA GLN A 266 -1.52 27.68 -2.01
C GLN A 266 -2.95 27.32 -1.63
N TYR A 267 -3.66 26.61 -2.50
CA TYR A 267 -4.90 25.94 -2.10
C TYR A 267 -4.56 24.59 -1.50
N PHE A 268 -5.32 24.20 -0.49
CA PHE A 268 -5.06 22.98 0.26
C PHE A 268 -6.35 22.19 0.54
N ILE A 269 -6.16 20.89 0.76
CA ILE A 269 -7.06 19.99 1.44
C ILE A 269 -6.21 19.21 2.44
N GLU A 270 -6.45 19.43 3.73
CA GLU A 270 -5.88 18.61 4.79
C GLU A 270 -6.90 17.52 5.16
N GLU A 271 -6.55 16.26 4.92
CA GLU A 271 -7.34 15.11 5.33
C GLU A 271 -6.86 14.61 6.69
N ASN A 272 -7.75 14.63 7.68
CA ASN A 272 -7.52 14.10 9.01
C ASN A 272 -8.37 12.86 9.23
N ILE A 273 -7.75 11.76 9.62
CA ILE A 273 -8.40 10.47 9.87
C ILE A 273 -8.04 10.02 11.28
N PHE A 274 -9.05 9.81 12.10
CA PHE A 274 -8.91 9.17 13.40
C PHE A 274 -9.70 7.87 13.41
N LYS A 275 -9.07 6.72 13.71
CA LYS A 275 -9.73 5.42 13.65
C LYS A 275 -9.32 4.44 14.73
N PHE A 276 -10.26 3.54 15.02
CA PHE A 276 -10.08 2.36 15.83
C PHE A 276 -10.27 1.12 14.97
N LEU A 277 -9.34 0.19 15.05
CA LEU A 277 -9.39 -1.07 14.32
C LEU A 277 -9.17 -2.23 15.29
N LEU A 278 -10.03 -3.22 15.21
CA LEU A 278 -9.79 -4.53 15.78
C LEU A 278 -9.12 -5.38 14.71
N GLU A 279 -7.95 -5.93 15.01
CA GLU A 279 -7.17 -6.73 14.08
C GLU A 279 -6.86 -8.11 14.65
N LYS A 280 -6.67 -9.07 13.75
CA LYS A 280 -6.22 -10.42 14.09
C LYS A 280 -5.23 -10.86 13.04
N GLU A 281 -4.05 -11.28 13.48
CA GLU A 281 -3.04 -11.90 12.64
C GLU A 281 -2.82 -13.34 13.10
N LYS A 282 -3.00 -14.30 12.19
CA LYS A 282 -2.59 -15.68 12.43
C LYS A 282 -1.07 -15.77 12.32
N SER A 283 -0.40 -16.48 13.21
CA SER A 283 1.07 -16.61 13.15
C SER A 283 1.57 -17.30 11.87
N GLY A 284 2.77 -16.90 11.41
CA GLY A 284 3.50 -17.55 10.31
C GLY A 284 3.14 -17.05 8.91
N ASP A 285 2.70 -17.96 8.03
CA ASP A 285 2.01 -17.64 6.78
C ASP A 285 0.60 -17.14 7.12
N ALA A 286 0.59 -15.85 7.47
CA ALA A 286 -0.48 -15.21 8.19
C ALA A 286 -1.63 -14.85 7.26
N PHE A 287 -2.83 -15.30 7.61
CA PHE A 287 -4.02 -14.55 7.27
C PHE A 287 -4.22 -13.47 8.33
N TYR A 288 -4.42 -12.24 7.91
CA TYR A 288 -4.79 -11.17 8.81
C TYR A 288 -6.03 -10.46 8.32
N TRP A 289 -6.79 -9.94 9.26
CA TRP A 289 -7.93 -9.10 8.95
C TRP A 289 -8.03 -7.98 9.98
N ASN A 290 -8.66 -6.90 9.57
CA ASN A 290 -9.03 -5.80 10.44
C ASN A 290 -10.46 -5.35 10.13
N PHE A 291 -11.10 -4.80 11.14
CA PHE A 291 -12.40 -4.17 11.02
C PHE A 291 -12.49 -3.04 12.04
N GLY A 292 -13.11 -1.94 11.65
CA GLY A 292 -13.45 -0.87 12.57
C GLY A 292 -13.97 0.34 11.84
N GLY A 293 -13.62 1.51 12.36
CA GLY A 293 -14.14 2.76 11.86
C GLY A 293 -13.56 3.95 12.60
N GLY A 294 -13.99 5.12 12.18
CA GLY A 294 -13.38 6.35 12.64
C GLY A 294 -14.14 7.59 12.21
N VAL A 295 -13.48 8.73 12.40
CA VAL A 295 -13.90 10.04 11.91
C VAL A 295 -12.89 10.48 10.85
N GLN A 296 -13.41 10.91 9.71
CA GLN A 296 -12.65 11.54 8.64
C GLN A 296 -13.07 13.01 8.56
N GLN A 297 -12.11 13.90 8.41
CA GLN A 297 -12.34 15.33 8.21
C GLN A 297 -11.50 15.81 7.04
N LEU A 298 -12.12 16.53 6.11
CA LEU A 298 -11.46 17.33 5.10
C LEU A 298 -11.47 18.77 5.57
N ASN A 299 -10.34 19.26 6.07
CA ASN A 299 -10.14 20.66 6.35
C ASN A 299 -9.72 21.37 5.06
N LYS A 300 -10.54 22.33 4.63
CA LYS A 300 -10.26 23.20 3.49
C LYS A 300 -10.25 24.68 3.87
N GLU A 301 -10.70 25.01 5.07
CA GLU A 301 -11.00 26.38 5.49
C GLU A 301 -9.97 26.93 6.47
N ASP A 302 -9.50 26.09 7.40
CA ASP A 302 -8.54 26.48 8.43
C ASP A 302 -7.11 26.36 7.92
N GLY A 303 -6.55 27.51 7.51
CA GLY A 303 -5.19 27.65 6.99
C GLY A 303 -4.07 27.44 8.03
N GLU A 304 -4.39 27.32 9.32
CA GLU A 304 -3.42 27.01 10.39
C GLU A 304 -3.31 25.50 10.67
N GLY A 305 -4.29 24.72 10.22
CA GLY A 305 -4.34 23.26 10.36
C GLY A 305 -5.09 22.80 11.61
N THR A 306 -5.79 21.67 11.49
CA THR A 306 -6.83 21.25 12.44
C THR A 306 -6.33 21.04 13.87
N LEU A 307 -5.07 20.61 14.03
CA LEU A 307 -4.43 20.36 15.33
C LEU A 307 -3.07 21.07 15.44
N GLY A 308 -2.92 22.21 14.75
CA GLY A 308 -1.67 22.96 14.71
C GLY A 308 -0.49 22.07 14.26
N ILE A 309 0.58 21.99 15.05
CA ILE A 309 1.78 21.20 14.70
C ILE A 309 1.53 19.68 14.59
N LEU A 310 0.41 19.19 15.16
CA LEU A 310 -0.01 17.80 15.04
C LEU A 310 -0.94 17.58 13.84
N SER A 311 -0.95 18.49 12.88
CA SER A 311 -1.63 18.36 11.60
C SER A 311 -0.62 18.49 10.46
N ALA A 312 -0.91 17.92 9.29
CA ALA A 312 0.00 17.96 8.16
C ALA A 312 0.29 19.41 7.74
N LEU A 313 -0.74 20.25 7.68
CA LEU A 313 -0.62 21.66 7.31
C LEU A 313 0.23 22.45 8.31
N GLY A 314 -0.09 22.32 9.61
CA GLY A 314 0.70 23.00 10.64
C GLY A 314 2.13 22.47 10.76
N SER A 315 2.36 21.19 10.47
CA SER A 315 3.72 20.62 10.45
C SER A 315 4.56 21.16 9.29
N GLN A 316 3.98 21.30 8.09
CA GLN A 316 4.63 21.92 6.94
C GLN A 316 4.98 23.38 7.23
N ALA A 317 4.02 24.17 7.71
CA ALA A 317 4.24 25.58 8.05
C ALA A 317 5.41 25.73 9.05
N ARG A 318 5.44 24.90 10.10
CA ARG A 318 6.52 24.91 11.10
C ARG A 318 7.86 24.47 10.54
N PHE A 319 7.89 23.45 9.67
CA PHE A 319 9.12 23.01 9.02
C PHE A 319 9.71 24.13 8.16
N HIS A 320 8.88 24.77 7.33
CA HIS A 320 9.30 25.83 6.41
C HIS A 320 9.76 27.08 7.16
N GLU A 321 9.04 27.50 8.21
CA GLU A 321 9.49 28.58 9.10
C GLU A 321 10.86 28.30 9.72
N GLN A 322 11.11 27.07 10.16
CA GLN A 322 12.40 26.70 10.77
C GLN A 322 13.53 26.69 9.73
N MET A 323 13.27 26.16 8.53
CA MET A 323 14.25 26.15 7.44
C MET A 323 14.63 27.58 7.03
N VAL A 324 13.65 28.47 6.84
CA VAL A 324 13.86 29.89 6.53
C VAL A 324 14.64 30.60 7.64
N ARG A 325 14.34 30.33 8.93
CA ARG A 325 15.10 30.90 10.06
C ARG A 325 16.56 30.46 10.07
N LEU A 326 16.84 29.21 9.68
CA LEU A 326 18.20 28.67 9.63
C LEU A 326 18.98 29.19 8.41
N LYS A 327 18.30 29.30 7.27
CA LYS A 327 18.87 29.81 6.02
C LYS A 327 17.76 30.53 5.23
N PRO A 328 17.77 31.87 5.19
CA PRO A 328 16.80 32.63 4.40
C PRO A 328 16.77 32.17 2.93
N GLY A 329 15.57 32.13 2.35
CA GLY A 329 15.33 31.65 0.99
C GLY A 329 15.48 30.13 0.80
N SER A 330 15.72 29.34 1.85
CA SER A 330 15.88 27.88 1.73
C SER A 330 14.59 27.07 1.60
N ALA A 331 13.45 27.68 1.93
CA ALA A 331 12.13 27.08 1.77
C ALA A 331 11.11 28.16 1.40
N ARG A 332 9.96 27.74 0.85
CA ARG A 332 8.83 28.61 0.57
C ARG A 332 7.99 28.82 1.83
N LEU A 333 7.42 30.00 2.01
CA LEU A 333 6.42 30.27 3.03
C LEU A 333 5.05 30.26 2.36
N TYR A 334 4.17 29.38 2.85
CA TYR A 334 2.85 29.20 2.26
C TYR A 334 1.83 30.14 2.90
N ASN A 335 1.10 30.86 2.05
CA ASN A 335 -0.13 31.53 2.43
C ASN A 335 -1.30 30.61 2.03
N ASN A 336 -1.78 29.85 3.00
CA ASN A 336 -2.82 28.83 2.79
C ASN A 336 -4.17 29.51 2.53
N LEU A 337 -4.65 29.41 1.29
CA LEU A 337 -5.90 29.98 0.87
C LEU A 337 -7.06 29.06 1.24
N GLY A 338 -7.76 29.40 2.32
CA GLY A 338 -8.98 28.71 2.72
C GLY A 338 -10.05 28.75 1.64
N GLN A 339 -10.77 27.64 1.49
CA GLN A 339 -11.87 27.46 0.55
C GLN A 339 -13.04 26.77 1.25
N LEU A 340 -14.26 27.15 0.88
CA LEU A 340 -15.47 26.58 1.46
C LEU A 340 -15.59 25.08 1.16
N GLY A 341 -16.33 24.38 2.02
CA GLY A 341 -16.69 22.99 1.78
C GLY A 341 -15.79 22.01 2.50
N SER A 342 -15.35 22.38 3.71
CA SER A 342 -14.86 21.39 4.67
C SER A 342 -15.94 20.34 4.92
N GLN A 343 -15.53 19.09 5.06
CA GLN A 343 -16.43 17.95 5.27
C GLN A 343 -15.95 17.16 6.47
N GLN A 344 -16.88 16.52 7.17
CA GLN A 344 -16.56 15.62 8.26
C GLN A 344 -17.59 14.51 8.32
N GLY A 345 -17.13 13.29 8.53
CA GLY A 345 -17.96 12.11 8.50
C GLY A 345 -17.44 11.00 9.39
N VAL A 346 -18.33 10.07 9.69
CA VAL A 346 -17.91 8.78 10.26
C VAL A 346 -17.65 7.83 9.11
N PHE A 347 -16.75 6.89 9.30
CA PHE A 347 -16.52 5.85 8.30
C PHE A 347 -16.36 4.49 8.93
N LEU A 348 -16.60 3.46 8.12
CA LEU A 348 -16.30 2.08 8.43
C LEU A 348 -15.18 1.59 7.51
N GLU A 349 -14.30 0.74 8.04
CA GLU A 349 -13.19 0.16 7.29
C GLU A 349 -13.09 -1.33 7.61
N ALA A 350 -12.83 -2.13 6.58
CA ALA A 350 -12.59 -3.55 6.71
C ALA A 350 -11.46 -3.97 5.76
N GLY A 351 -10.55 -4.80 6.26
CA GLY A 351 -9.39 -5.26 5.50
C GLY A 351 -9.13 -6.73 5.70
N VAL A 352 -8.63 -7.38 4.66
CA VAL A 352 -8.14 -8.76 4.69
C VAL A 352 -6.83 -8.87 3.94
N GLY A 353 -5.89 -9.63 4.49
CA GLY A 353 -4.59 -9.83 3.90
C GLY A 353 -4.06 -11.23 4.10
N LYS A 354 -3.12 -11.59 3.24
CA LYS A 354 -2.44 -12.88 3.28
C LYS A 354 -0.95 -12.69 3.01
N ARG A 355 -0.15 -13.25 3.91
CA ARG A 355 1.29 -13.42 3.75
C ARG A 355 1.61 -14.87 3.41
N SER A 356 2.39 -15.09 2.36
CA SER A 356 2.82 -16.44 1.95
C SER A 356 4.33 -16.46 1.74
N SER A 357 5.04 -17.32 2.47
CA SER A 357 6.49 -17.46 2.32
C SER A 357 6.81 -18.25 1.04
N LEU A 358 7.67 -17.69 0.20
CA LEU A 358 8.23 -18.37 -0.97
C LEU A 358 9.49 -19.15 -0.60
N TYR A 359 10.25 -18.61 0.35
CA TYR A 359 11.47 -19.21 0.87
C TYR A 359 11.67 -18.80 2.33
N GLN A 360 12.12 -19.73 3.17
CA GLN A 360 12.46 -19.43 4.55
C GLN A 360 13.55 -20.38 5.05
N ASP A 361 14.60 -19.81 5.63
CA ASP A 361 15.61 -20.52 6.42
C ASP A 361 15.73 -19.89 7.82
N GLN A 362 16.79 -20.22 8.58
CA GLN A 362 17.00 -19.71 9.93
C GLN A 362 17.24 -18.18 10.01
N LYS A 363 17.73 -17.56 8.93
CA LYS A 363 18.11 -16.15 8.88
C LYS A 363 17.40 -15.36 7.80
N ASN A 364 16.85 -15.99 6.78
CA ASN A 364 16.34 -15.37 5.59
C ASN A 364 14.88 -15.78 5.37
N ARG A 365 14.05 -14.84 4.91
CA ARG A 365 12.68 -15.12 4.48
C ARG A 365 12.38 -14.28 3.25
N VAL A 366 11.92 -14.92 2.18
CA VAL A 366 11.30 -14.27 1.02
C VAL A 366 9.82 -14.58 1.08
N TYR A 367 8.97 -13.56 1.03
CA TYR A 367 7.54 -13.75 1.10
C TYR A 367 6.79 -12.74 0.25
N VAL A 368 5.58 -13.12 -0.15
CA VAL A 368 4.60 -12.24 -0.78
C VAL A 368 3.55 -11.84 0.24
N GLU A 369 3.11 -10.60 0.16
CA GLU A 369 2.01 -10.09 0.96
C GLU A 369 0.98 -9.44 0.03
N ASN A 370 -0.29 -9.76 0.25
CA ASN A 370 -1.40 -9.15 -0.45
C ASN A 370 -2.41 -8.67 0.58
N TYR A 371 -3.01 -7.53 0.34
CA TYR A 371 -4.00 -6.90 1.20
C TYR A 371 -5.07 -6.25 0.35
N VAL A 372 -6.31 -6.35 0.82
CA VAL A 372 -7.48 -5.70 0.23
C VAL A 372 -8.23 -5.04 1.36
N GLU A 373 -8.64 -3.80 1.15
CA GLU A 373 -9.43 -3.05 2.12
C GLU A 373 -10.57 -2.32 1.45
N ALA A 374 -11.63 -2.07 2.22
CA ALA A 374 -12.73 -1.24 1.80
C ALA A 374 -13.02 -0.21 2.88
N ARG A 375 -13.23 1.04 2.46
CA ARG A 375 -13.72 2.12 3.31
C ARG A 375 -15.06 2.61 2.80
N TYR A 376 -16.01 2.76 3.71
CA TYR A 376 -17.30 3.38 3.44
C TYR A 376 -17.43 4.66 4.25
N SER A 377 -17.46 5.81 3.58
CA SER A 377 -17.47 7.15 4.18
C SER A 377 -18.60 7.99 3.57
N PRO A 378 -19.86 7.82 4.02
CA PRO A 378 -21.00 8.41 3.34
C PRO A 378 -21.13 9.93 3.51
N GLU A 379 -20.57 10.52 4.57
CA GLU A 379 -20.62 11.97 4.78
C GLU A 379 -19.43 12.74 4.18
N VAL A 380 -18.39 12.03 3.72
CA VAL A 380 -17.27 12.64 2.97
C VAL A 380 -17.36 12.19 1.51
N THR A 381 -17.85 13.09 0.66
CA THR A 381 -18.18 12.77 -0.75
C THR A 381 -16.95 12.32 -1.52
N GLY A 382 -17.01 11.15 -2.15
CA GLY A 382 -15.93 10.59 -2.96
C GLY A 382 -14.88 9.81 -2.15
N ALA A 383 -14.98 9.77 -0.82
CA ALA A 383 -13.97 9.14 0.03
C ALA A 383 -14.19 7.63 0.28
N SER A 384 -15.32 7.06 -0.14
CA SER A 384 -15.49 5.59 -0.10
C SER A 384 -14.63 4.95 -1.18
N TYR A 385 -13.93 3.86 -0.85
CA TYR A 385 -13.04 3.18 -1.79
C TYR A 385 -12.90 1.67 -1.53
N LEU A 386 -12.42 0.98 -2.57
CA LEU A 386 -11.86 -0.36 -2.50
C LEU A 386 -10.36 -0.28 -2.84
N GLY A 387 -9.51 -0.63 -1.88
CA GLY A 387 -8.06 -0.56 -1.95
C GLY A 387 -7.41 -1.94 -1.98
N THR A 388 -6.20 -2.00 -2.54
CA THR A 388 -5.35 -3.18 -2.55
C THR A 388 -3.88 -2.81 -2.45
N GLU A 389 -3.11 -3.64 -1.76
CA GLU A 389 -1.65 -3.59 -1.73
C GLU A 389 -1.12 -5.00 -2.02
N ALA A 390 -0.11 -5.10 -2.88
CA ALA A 390 0.60 -6.35 -3.14
C ALA A 390 2.10 -6.10 -3.18
N GLY A 391 2.88 -6.93 -2.51
CA GLY A 391 4.34 -6.75 -2.44
C GLY A 391 5.12 -8.04 -2.25
N VAL A 392 6.39 -7.97 -2.63
CA VAL A 392 7.41 -9.00 -2.40
C VAL A 392 8.40 -8.44 -1.38
N TYR A 393 8.77 -9.28 -0.43
CA TYR A 393 9.61 -8.87 0.69
C TYR A 393 10.72 -9.87 0.92
N TYR A 394 11.91 -9.34 1.20
CA TYR A 394 13.06 -10.08 1.68
C TYR A 394 13.41 -9.60 3.09
N ALA A 395 13.39 -10.50 4.06
CA ALA A 395 13.79 -10.22 5.43
C ALA A 395 15.01 -11.06 5.81
N ARG A 396 15.97 -10.45 6.50
CA ARG A 396 17.17 -11.10 7.00
C ARG A 396 17.43 -10.77 8.47
N ALA A 397 17.54 -11.79 9.31
CA ALA A 397 18.06 -11.67 10.66
C ALA A 397 19.55 -11.32 10.61
N LEU A 398 19.90 -10.18 11.20
CA LEU A 398 21.28 -9.73 11.38
C LEU A 398 21.87 -10.32 12.65
N THR A 399 21.07 -10.37 13.72
CA THR A 399 21.38 -11.00 15.00
C THR A 399 20.15 -11.75 15.52
N GLN A 400 20.24 -12.35 16.71
CA GLN A 400 19.07 -12.93 17.39
C GLN A 400 17.97 -11.90 17.71
N ASN A 401 18.32 -10.61 17.76
CA ASN A 401 17.43 -9.53 18.20
C ASN A 401 17.28 -8.42 17.17
N SER A 402 17.81 -8.59 15.95
CA SER A 402 17.70 -7.57 14.90
C SER A 402 17.57 -8.18 13.52
N ALA A 403 16.81 -7.51 12.67
CA ALA A 403 16.57 -7.88 11.29
C ALA A 403 16.52 -6.65 10.38
N VAL A 404 16.81 -6.88 9.11
CA VAL A 404 16.57 -5.94 8.01
C VAL A 404 15.49 -6.51 7.12
N ARG A 405 14.64 -5.65 6.57
CA ARG A 405 13.62 -6.00 5.58
C ARG A 405 13.72 -5.06 4.39
N LEU A 406 13.70 -5.63 3.19
CA LEU A 406 13.55 -4.94 1.93
C LEU A 406 12.21 -5.37 1.33
N GLY A 407 11.45 -4.41 0.83
CA GLY A 407 10.15 -4.65 0.23
C GLY A 407 9.98 -3.83 -1.04
N LEU A 408 9.19 -4.37 -1.95
CA LEU A 408 8.79 -3.71 -3.18
C LEU A 408 7.36 -4.12 -3.48
N GLY A 409 6.56 -3.21 -4.01
CA GLY A 409 5.18 -3.54 -4.27
C GLY A 409 4.42 -2.47 -5.03
N TYR A 410 3.13 -2.73 -5.11
CA TYR A 410 2.13 -1.93 -5.78
C TYR A 410 0.98 -1.69 -4.81
N GLN A 411 0.41 -0.50 -4.87
CA GLN A 411 -0.80 -0.12 -4.15
C GLN A 411 -1.78 0.53 -5.12
N GLY A 412 -3.07 0.32 -4.90
CA GLY A 412 -4.09 1.03 -5.66
C GLY A 412 -5.44 1.04 -4.97
N SER A 413 -6.20 2.11 -5.20
CA SER A 413 -7.54 2.31 -4.67
C SER A 413 -8.46 2.78 -5.79
N ALA A 414 -9.68 2.26 -5.83
CA ALA A 414 -10.75 2.74 -6.69
C ALA A 414 -11.84 3.38 -5.82
N TYR A 415 -12.19 4.62 -6.12
CA TYR A 415 -13.11 5.44 -5.33
C TYR A 415 -14.53 5.42 -5.93
N GLU A 416 -15.52 5.74 -5.10
CA GLU A 416 -16.94 5.76 -5.51
C GLU A 416 -17.25 6.81 -6.60
N ASP A 417 -16.44 7.86 -6.70
CA ASP A 417 -16.54 8.90 -7.72
C ASP A 417 -15.98 8.47 -9.09
N GLY A 418 -15.44 7.26 -9.19
CA GLY A 418 -14.83 6.70 -10.39
C GLY A 418 -13.35 7.06 -10.56
N SER A 419 -12.78 7.88 -9.67
CA SER A 419 -11.35 8.14 -9.64
C SER A 419 -10.59 6.93 -9.09
N SER A 420 -9.28 6.88 -9.36
CA SER A 420 -8.41 5.87 -8.79
C SER A 420 -7.09 6.48 -8.34
N GLN A 421 -6.50 5.86 -7.33
CA GLN A 421 -5.13 6.11 -6.92
C GLN A 421 -4.31 4.88 -7.19
N LYS A 422 -3.13 5.04 -7.76
CA LYS A 422 -2.24 3.92 -8.11
C LYS A 422 -0.81 4.31 -7.79
N GLY A 423 -0.04 3.39 -7.26
CA GLY A 423 1.35 3.66 -6.95
C GLY A 423 2.20 2.43 -6.79
N ARG A 424 3.51 2.65 -6.79
CA ARG A 424 4.52 1.64 -6.46
C ARG A 424 5.27 2.07 -5.23
N PHE A 425 5.82 1.12 -4.49
CA PHE A 425 6.63 1.45 -3.34
C PHE A 425 7.90 0.61 -3.25
N ILE A 426 8.90 1.20 -2.60
CA ILE A 426 10.10 0.54 -2.12
C ILE A 426 10.15 0.75 -0.61
N LEU A 427 10.43 -0.31 0.14
CA LEU A 427 10.50 -0.31 1.59
C LEU A 427 11.87 -0.81 2.03
N VAL A 428 12.48 -0.09 2.97
CA VAL A 428 13.65 -0.52 3.72
C VAL A 428 13.33 -0.40 5.19
N GLU A 429 13.51 -1.47 5.95
CA GLU A 429 13.33 -1.44 7.38
C GLU A 429 14.51 -2.08 8.10
N ILE A 430 14.82 -1.53 9.25
CA ILE A 430 15.76 -2.11 10.20
C ILE A 430 15.09 -2.07 11.57
N GLY A 431 15.05 -3.20 12.24
CA GLY A 431 14.42 -3.27 13.54
C GLY A 431 14.98 -4.38 14.40
N GLY A 432 14.78 -4.23 15.70
CA GLY A 432 15.01 -5.26 16.69
C GLY A 432 13.82 -5.42 17.61
N LYS A 433 14.06 -6.05 18.77
CA LYS A 433 13.00 -6.32 19.75
C LYS A 433 12.25 -5.05 20.18
N SER A 434 12.97 -3.99 20.51
CA SER A 434 12.38 -2.78 21.12
C SER A 434 12.12 -1.64 20.15
N TYR A 435 12.84 -1.57 19.03
CA TYR A 435 12.75 -0.46 18.09
C TYR A 435 12.78 -0.93 16.65
N LYS A 436 12.00 -0.27 15.79
CA LYS A 436 12.03 -0.44 14.34
C LYS A 436 12.06 0.93 13.67
N VAL A 437 12.87 1.06 12.63
CA VAL A 437 12.87 2.21 11.73
C VAL A 437 12.55 1.70 10.33
N SER A 438 11.58 2.33 9.70
CA SER A 438 11.12 2.00 8.35
C SER A 438 11.19 3.23 7.47
N PHE A 439 11.69 3.06 6.26
CA PHE A 439 11.74 4.04 5.20
C PHE A 439 10.99 3.49 3.99
N ARG A 440 9.91 4.14 3.58
CA ARG A 440 9.09 3.73 2.44
C ARG A 440 9.04 4.88 1.45
N TYR A 441 9.45 4.61 0.22
CA TYR A 441 9.22 5.49 -0.92
C TYR A 441 7.97 5.05 -1.64
N GLU A 442 7.07 5.96 -1.95
CA GLU A 442 5.84 5.72 -2.69
C GLU A 442 5.79 6.64 -3.90
N GLN A 443 5.72 6.07 -5.09
CA GLN A 443 5.48 6.82 -6.32
C GLN A 443 3.99 6.69 -6.66
N THR A 444 3.27 7.81 -6.72
CA THR A 444 1.84 7.84 -7.01
C THR A 444 1.59 8.43 -8.39
N TYR A 445 0.80 7.74 -9.21
CA TYR A 445 0.53 8.12 -10.61
C TYR A 445 -0.81 8.82 -10.82
N GLU A 446 -1.75 8.61 -9.90
CA GLU A 446 -3.11 9.15 -9.95
C GLU A 446 -3.52 9.47 -8.51
N SER A 447 -4.25 10.57 -8.31
CA SER A 447 -4.83 10.95 -7.01
C SER A 447 -6.35 10.82 -7.05
N ALA A 448 -6.95 10.64 -5.88
CA ALA A 448 -8.40 10.65 -5.73
C ALA A 448 -8.95 12.03 -6.05
N ASP A 449 -10.04 12.12 -6.82
CA ASP A 449 -10.58 13.42 -7.25
C ASP A 449 -11.09 14.26 -6.06
N TYR A 450 -11.60 13.63 -5.00
CA TYR A 450 -12.04 14.34 -3.78
C TYR A 450 -10.89 15.00 -3.00
N LEU A 451 -9.63 14.59 -3.25
CA LEU A 451 -8.42 15.18 -2.67
C LEU A 451 -7.80 16.26 -3.58
N ASN A 452 -8.43 16.58 -4.71
CA ASN A 452 -7.97 17.66 -5.57
C ASN A 452 -8.18 19.01 -4.89
N ALA A 453 -7.08 19.67 -4.51
CA ALA A 453 -7.14 20.93 -3.79
C ALA A 453 -7.60 22.14 -4.61
N LEU A 454 -7.83 22.00 -5.93
CA LEU A 454 -8.35 23.10 -6.74
C LEU A 454 -9.81 23.44 -6.37
N PRO A 455 -10.15 24.73 -6.17
CA PRO A 455 -11.53 25.15 -5.95
C PRO A 455 -12.48 24.68 -7.08
N GLU A 456 -13.73 24.37 -6.73
CA GLU A 456 -14.75 23.99 -7.73
C GLU A 456 -14.98 25.10 -8.78
N ASP A 457 -14.91 26.36 -8.35
CA ASP A 457 -15.08 27.56 -9.18
C ASP A 457 -13.77 28.03 -9.85
N PHE A 458 -12.71 27.23 -9.81
CA PHE A 458 -11.38 27.62 -10.31
C PHE A 458 -11.41 28.03 -11.79
N ALA A 459 -12.16 27.29 -12.63
CA ALA A 459 -12.30 27.62 -14.05
C ALA A 459 -13.03 28.96 -14.27
N ASP A 460 -14.05 29.26 -13.45
CA ASP A 460 -14.82 30.50 -13.53
C ASP A 460 -14.01 31.71 -13.02
N LYS A 461 -13.19 31.52 -11.98
CA LYS A 461 -12.24 32.52 -11.47
C LYS A 461 -11.18 32.89 -12.51
N LEU A 462 -10.76 31.95 -13.35
CA LEU A 462 -9.86 32.20 -14.48
C LEU A 462 -10.58 32.94 -15.63
N GLY A 463 -11.84 32.61 -15.91
CA GLY A 463 -12.66 33.29 -16.93
C GLY A 463 -13.03 34.74 -16.60
N GLN A 464 -13.11 35.11 -15.32
CA GLN A 464 -13.40 36.48 -14.89
C GLN A 464 -12.17 37.42 -14.89
N LYS A 465 -10.95 36.87 -14.87
CA LYS A 465 -9.71 37.64 -15.11
C LYS A 465 -9.37 37.57 -16.59
N SER A 466 -9.94 38.48 -17.37
CA SER A 466 -9.74 38.59 -18.83
C SER A 466 -8.28 38.44 -19.27
N VAL A 467 -7.90 37.24 -19.69
CA VAL A 467 -6.82 37.01 -20.64
C VAL A 467 -7.50 36.46 -21.88
N SER A 468 -7.52 37.26 -22.95
CA SER A 468 -7.98 36.79 -24.25
C SER A 468 -6.99 35.78 -24.81
N THR A 469 -7.21 34.50 -24.55
CA THR A 469 -6.67 33.43 -25.39
C THR A 469 -7.80 32.51 -25.81
N SER A 470 -7.91 32.37 -27.13
CA SER A 470 -8.89 31.57 -27.84
C SER A 470 -8.87 30.10 -27.40
N THR A 471 -10.06 29.58 -27.09
CA THR A 471 -10.47 28.17 -27.26
C THR A 471 -9.63 27.09 -26.57
N GLY A 472 -9.17 27.32 -25.34
CA GLY A 472 -8.65 26.26 -24.48
C GLY A 472 -9.64 25.96 -23.36
N THR A 473 -10.43 24.89 -23.47
CA THR A 473 -10.96 24.21 -22.28
C THR A 473 -9.78 23.86 -21.39
N LEU A 474 -9.71 24.44 -20.19
CA LEU A 474 -8.74 24.07 -19.18
C LEU A 474 -8.92 22.59 -18.88
N ASP A 475 -7.94 21.82 -19.31
CA ASP A 475 -7.90 20.39 -19.12
C ASP A 475 -7.52 20.13 -17.65
N ARG A 476 -8.52 19.86 -16.80
CA ARG A 476 -8.31 19.46 -15.40
C ARG A 476 -7.33 18.28 -15.31
N ASP A 477 -7.23 17.45 -16.34
CA ASP A 477 -6.30 16.31 -16.38
C ASP A 477 -4.83 16.73 -16.57
N LYS A 478 -4.54 17.96 -17.02
CA LYS A 478 -3.16 18.49 -17.07
C LYS A 478 -2.61 18.92 -15.71
N TYR A 479 -3.50 19.11 -14.73
CA TYR A 479 -3.15 19.50 -13.35
C TYR A 479 -3.37 18.35 -12.36
N LYS A 480 -3.69 17.14 -12.85
CA LYS A 480 -3.60 15.93 -12.03
C LYS A 480 -2.13 15.69 -11.73
N ALA A 481 -1.86 15.40 -10.45
CA ALA A 481 -0.55 15.14 -9.85
C ALA A 481 0.41 14.52 -10.87
N LEU A 482 1.52 15.22 -11.09
CA LEU A 482 2.66 14.67 -11.83
C LEU A 482 3.17 13.45 -11.05
N ASP A 483 4.07 12.68 -11.66
CA ASP A 483 4.69 11.49 -11.07
C ASP A 483 5.37 11.82 -9.71
N GLU A 484 4.60 11.77 -8.62
CA GLU A 484 4.95 12.31 -7.31
C GLU A 484 5.54 11.21 -6.44
N GLY A 485 6.76 11.45 -5.98
CA GLY A 485 7.49 10.57 -5.08
C GLY A 485 7.37 11.06 -3.63
N ILE A 486 6.74 10.28 -2.78
CA ILE A 486 6.58 10.58 -1.35
C ILE A 486 7.47 9.64 -0.55
N TRP A 487 8.23 10.21 0.38
CA TRP A 487 9.00 9.44 1.34
C TRP A 487 8.26 9.40 2.67
N ARG A 488 8.22 8.21 3.28
CA ARG A 488 7.67 7.99 4.61
C ARG A 488 8.76 7.44 5.52
N LEU A 489 9.09 8.19 6.56
CA LEU A 489 9.93 7.72 7.66
C LEU A 489 9.03 7.33 8.83
N GLN A 490 9.14 6.08 9.29
CA GLN A 490 8.42 5.58 10.45
C GLN A 490 9.39 5.08 11.51
N ILE A 491 9.11 5.43 12.76
CA ILE A 491 9.82 4.94 13.94
C ILE A 491 8.79 4.25 14.83
N THR A 492 9.11 3.04 15.27
CA THR A 492 8.27 2.23 16.15
C THR A 492 9.03 1.86 17.42
N LYS A 493 8.40 2.03 18.58
CA LYS A 493 8.83 1.48 19.88
C LYS A 493 7.88 0.34 20.26
N ASN A 494 8.43 -0.83 20.54
CA ASN A 494 7.71 -1.96 21.12
C ASN A 494 7.95 -1.96 22.63
N PHE A 495 6.90 -2.24 23.39
CA PHE A 495 6.90 -2.25 24.85
C PHE A 495 6.87 -3.68 25.39
#